data_AF-A0A7V5ESD3-F1
#
_entry.id   AF-A0A7V5ESD3-F1
#
_cell.length_a   1.000
_cell.length_b   1.000
_cell.length_c   1.000
_cell.angle_alpha   90.00
_cell.angle_beta   90.00
_cell.angle_gamma   90.00
#
_symmetry.space_group_name_H-M   'P 1'
#
loop_
_entity.id
_entity.type
_entity.pdbx_description
1 polymer ?
#
loop_
_entity_poly.entity_id
_entity_poly.type
_entity_poly.pdbx_seq_one_letter_code
_entity_poly.pdbx_strand_id
1 'polypeptide(L)' 'VYIRYLRTKLEAGGEPRLIHTKRGAGYILRQP' A
#
# COMPACT_ATOMS: atom_id res chain seq x y z
N VAL A 1 -0.68 10.29 -9.47
CA VAL A 1 -0.16 9.21 -8.58
C VAL A 1 -1.30 8.25 -8.25
N TYR A 2 -1.14 6.95 -8.54
CA TYR A 2 -2.22 5.95 -8.46
C TYR A 2 -2.23 5.10 -7.17
N ILE A 3 -1.47 5.49 -6.14
CA ILE A 3 -1.32 4.68 -4.91
C ILE A 3 -2.64 4.43 -4.19
N ARG A 4 -3.56 5.40 -4.19
CA ARG A 4 -4.90 5.20 -3.60
C ARG A 4 -5.66 4.06 -4.30
N TYR A 5 -5.64 4.05 -5.63
CA TYR A 5 -6.31 3.02 -6.43
C TYR A 5 -5.68 1.64 -6.23
N LEU A 6 -4.34 1.58 -6.15
CA LEU A 6 -3.63 0.34 -5.88
C LEU A 6 -3.95 -0.21 -4.49
N ARG A 7 -4.00 0.65 -3.45
CA ARG A 7 -4.43 0.24 -2.10
C ARG A 7 -5.84 -0.31 -2.08
N THR A 8 -6.80 0.36 -2.72
CA THR A 8 -8.18 -0.11 -2.78
C THR A 8 -8.29 -1.51 -3.39
N LYS A 9 -7.43 -1.87 -4.35
CA LYS A 9 -7.42 -3.21 -4.94
C LYS A 9 -6.75 -4.27 -4.06
N LEU A 10 -5.62 -3.92 -3.42
CA LEU A 10 -4.81 -4.87 -2.65
C LEU A 10 -5.33 -5.08 -1.22
N GLU A 11 -5.99 -4.08 -0.66
CA GLU A 11 -6.51 -4.07 0.72
C GLU A 11 -8.04 -4.31 0.74
N ALA A 12 -8.61 -4.70 -0.41
CA ALA A 12 -10.03 -5.03 -0.52
C ALA A 12 -10.37 -6.24 0.37
N GLY A 13 -11.55 -6.23 1.00
CA GLY A 13 -12.02 -7.38 1.79
C GLY A 13 -11.37 -7.52 3.18
N GLY A 14 -10.60 -6.53 3.64
CA GLY A 14 -9.93 -6.58 4.95
C GLY A 14 -8.54 -7.22 4.91
N GLU A 15 -8.02 -7.47 3.71
CA GLU A 15 -6.66 -7.95 3.48
C GLU A 15 -5.61 -6.98 4.07
N PRO A 16 -4.46 -7.50 4.53
CA PRO A 16 -3.47 -6.69 5.22
C PRO A 16 -2.88 -5.60 4.34
N ARG A 17 -2.53 -4.49 4.98
CA ARG A 17 -1.91 -3.35 4.32
C ARG A 17 -0.53 -3.71 3.78
N LEU A 18 -0.40 -3.81 2.45
CA LEU A 18 0.89 -4.12 1.80
C LEU A 18 1.73 -2.88 1.47
N ILE A 19 1.11 -1.72 1.25
CA ILE A 19 1.80 -0.50 0.80
C ILE A 19 2.08 0.44 1.97
N HIS A 20 3.35 0.58 2.32
CA HIS A 20 3.82 1.47 3.37
C HIS A 20 4.52 2.69 2.78
N THR A 21 4.33 3.85 3.42
CA THR A 21 5.05 5.06 3.04
C THR A 21 6.41 5.08 3.75
N LYS A 22 7.49 5.19 2.98
CA LYS A 22 8.84 5.43 3.48
C LYS A 22 9.14 6.93 3.33
N ARG A 23 9.19 7.65 4.46
CA ARG A 23 9.41 9.10 4.49
C ARG A 23 10.69 9.46 3.73
N GLY A 24 10.59 10.39 2.78
CA GLY A 24 11.72 10.84 1.96
C GLY A 24 12.13 9.90 0.82
N ALA A 25 11.52 8.71 0.70
CA ALA A 25 11.89 7.71 -0.31
C ALA A 25 10.70 7.19 -1.15
N GLY A 26 9.45 7.43 -0.73
CA GLY A 26 8.25 7.04 -1.47
C GLY A 26 7.49 5.90 -0.81
N TYR A 27 7.26 4.81 -1.54
CA TYR A 27 6.43 3.69 -1.11
C TYR A 27 7.20 2.36 -1.17
N ILE A 28 6.92 1.47 -0.23
CA ILE A 28 7.47 0.12 -0.19
C ILE A 28 6.35 -0.91 -0.06
N LEU A 29 6.59 -2.11 -0.58
CA LEU A 29 5.75 -3.28 -0.35
C LEU A 29 6.33 -4.08 0.82
N ARG A 30 5.48 -4.42 1.79
CA ARG A 30 5.86 -5.24 2.93
C ARG A 30 4.71 -6.21 3.24
N GLN A 31 5.05 -7.43 3.59
CA GLN A 31 4.12 -8.38 4.19
C GLN A 31 3.91 -8.03 5.68
N PRO A 32 2.80 -8.48 6.30
CA PRO A 32 2.61 -8.36 7.75
C PRO A 32 3.85 -8.76 8.55
#